data_AF-A0A383A8W8-F1
#
_entry.id   AF-A0A383A8W8-F1
#
_cell.length_a   1.000
_cell.length_b   1.000
_cell.length_c   1.000
_cell.angle_alpha   90.00
_cell.angle_beta   90.00
_cell.angle_gamma   90.00
#
_symmetry.space_group_name_H-M   'P 1'
#
loop_
_entity.id
_entity.type
_entity.pdbx_description
1 polymer ?
#
loop_
_entity_poly.entity_id
_entity_poly.type
_entity_poly.pdbx_seq_one_letter_code
_entity_poly.pdbx_strand_id
1 'polypeptide(L)'
;MNSLHSLLISLVIAVIPVFGISQSPDYNQFATNDEQNNIEVFKKASPSVVHITNSRLVRTFYSLNPQEVPQGSGTGFIWSAEGFIVTNYHVVQQANRVTVTMQNGTSYHARAVG
;
A
#
# COMPACT_ATOMS: atom_id res chain seq x y z
N MET A 1 7.12 -50.70 43.08
CA MET A 1 8.04 -49.64 42.61
C MET A 1 7.26 -48.67 41.70
N ASN A 2 6.09 -48.18 42.13
CA ASN A 2 5.10 -47.56 41.21
C ASN A 2 4.62 -46.17 41.68
N SER A 3 4.99 -45.72 42.89
CA SER A 3 4.63 -44.40 43.43
C SER A 3 5.55 -43.27 42.97
N LEU A 4 6.75 -43.59 42.46
CA LEU A 4 7.71 -42.60 41.97
C LEU A 4 7.37 -42.12 40.55
N HIS A 5 6.77 -42.99 39.72
CA HIS A 5 6.34 -42.65 38.37
C HIS A 5 5.07 -41.78 38.35
N SER A 6 4.15 -41.94 39.30
CA SER A 6 2.96 -41.09 39.39
C SER A 6 3.29 -39.65 39.83
N LEU A 7 4.31 -39.49 40.69
CA LEU A 7 4.76 -38.17 41.16
C LEU A 7 5.42 -37.36 40.03
N LEU A 8 6.26 -38.02 39.22
CA LEU A 8 6.95 -37.41 38.07
C LEU A 8 5.97 -36.97 36.97
N ILE A 9 4.90 -37.73 36.74
CA ILE A 9 3.87 -37.37 35.73
C ILE A 9 3.02 -36.17 36.21
N SER A 10 2.71 -36.07 37.51
CA SER A 10 1.97 -34.90 38.04
C SER A 10 2.79 -33.61 38.00
N LEU A 11 4.12 -33.70 38.14
CA LEU A 11 5.02 -32.54 38.12
C LEU A 11 5.20 -31.98 36.71
N VAL A 12 5.16 -32.83 35.67
CA VAL A 12 5.26 -32.40 34.27
C VAL A 12 4.02 -31.63 33.80
N ILE A 13 2.84 -31.94 34.36
CA ILE A 13 1.60 -31.22 34.06
C ILE A 13 1.55 -29.85 34.77
N ALA A 14 2.21 -29.70 35.92
CA ALA A 14 2.24 -28.46 36.70
C ALA A 14 3.26 -27.41 36.20
N VAL A 15 4.14 -27.78 35.26
CA VAL A 15 5.24 -26.91 34.74
C VAL A 15 5.13 -26.71 33.23
N ILE A 16 3.93 -26.87 32.63
CA ILE A 16 3.67 -26.20 31.36
C ILE A 16 3.44 -24.74 31.76
N PRO A 17 4.37 -23.81 31.50
CA PRO A 17 4.08 -22.42 31.72
C PRO A 17 2.90 -22.16 30.82
N VAL A 18 1.87 -21.53 31.37
CA VAL A 18 0.86 -20.81 30.60
C VAL A 18 1.62 -19.68 29.88
N PHE A 19 2.43 -20.06 28.89
CA PHE A 19 3.02 -19.16 27.92
C PHE A 19 1.81 -18.52 27.27
N GLY A 20 1.64 -17.24 27.59
CA GLY A 20 0.44 -16.49 27.35
C GLY A 20 -0.15 -16.88 26.01
N ILE A 21 -1.41 -17.32 26.07
CA ILE A 21 -2.29 -17.26 24.93
C ILE A 21 -2.27 -15.78 24.54
N SER A 22 -1.39 -15.42 23.62
CA SER A 22 -1.42 -14.14 22.95
C SER A 22 -2.66 -14.23 22.08
N GLN A 23 -3.82 -13.93 22.69
CA GLN A 23 -5.04 -13.72 21.94
C GLN A 23 -4.71 -12.55 21.03
N SER A 24 -4.44 -12.85 19.76
CA SER A 24 -4.37 -11.83 18.73
C SER A 24 -5.63 -10.99 18.89
N PRO A 25 -5.51 -9.67 19.12
CA PRO A 25 -6.69 -8.83 19.31
C PRO A 25 -7.64 -9.09 18.14
N ASP A 26 -8.86 -9.54 18.44
CA ASP A 26 -9.88 -9.76 17.43
C ASP A 26 -10.43 -8.39 17.02
N TYR A 27 -9.84 -7.83 15.97
CA TYR A 27 -10.25 -6.53 15.41
C TYR A 27 -11.70 -6.53 14.94
N ASN A 28 -12.31 -7.70 14.67
CA ASN A 28 -13.71 -7.80 14.28
C ASN A 28 -14.66 -7.46 15.43
N GLN A 29 -14.20 -7.56 16.69
CA GLN A 29 -15.02 -7.27 17.87
C GLN A 29 -15.24 -5.75 18.06
N PHE A 30 -14.43 -4.91 17.43
CA PHE A 30 -14.52 -3.45 17.48
C PHE A 30 -15.08 -2.81 16.21
N ALA A 31 -15.38 -3.61 15.19
CA ALA A 31 -15.86 -3.15 13.90
C ALA A 31 -17.27 -2.56 14.02
N THR A 32 -17.32 -1.27 14.33
CA THR A 32 -18.56 -0.48 14.26
C THR A 32 -19.11 -0.51 12.84
N ASN A 33 -20.41 -0.26 12.67
CA ASN A 33 -21.02 -0.16 11.34
C ASN A 33 -20.30 0.88 10.46
N ASP A 34 -19.82 1.97 11.07
CA ASP A 34 -19.06 3.03 10.38
C ASP A 34 -17.69 2.53 9.89
N GLU A 35 -17.00 1.73 10.71
CA GLU A 35 -15.73 1.13 10.34
C GLU A 35 -15.90 0.13 9.19
N GLN A 36 -16.92 -0.72 9.26
CA GLN A 36 -17.24 -1.68 8.18
C GLN A 36 -17.52 -0.94 6.87
N ASN A 37 -18.35 0.11 6.90
CA ASN A 37 -18.64 0.93 5.73
C ASN A 37 -17.37 1.59 5.14
N ASN A 38 -16.50 2.14 5.99
CA ASN A 38 -15.24 2.74 5.53
C ASN A 38 -14.30 1.70 4.89
N ILE A 39 -14.20 0.50 5.48
CA ILE A 39 -13.40 -0.60 4.94
C ILE A 39 -13.94 -1.03 3.57
N GLU A 40 -15.27 -1.14 3.42
CA GLU A 40 -15.91 -1.52 2.15
C GLU A 40 -15.66 -0.49 1.06
N VAL A 41 -15.87 0.80 1.35
CA VAL A 41 -15.60 1.89 0.42
C VAL A 41 -14.13 1.89 0.01
N PHE A 42 -13.21 1.75 0.96
CA PHE A 42 -11.77 1.70 0.67
C PHE A 42 -11.40 0.50 -0.21
N LYS A 43 -11.89 -0.69 0.12
CA LYS A 43 -11.64 -1.91 -0.67
C LYS A 43 -12.13 -1.77 -2.10
N LYS A 44 -13.27 -1.11 -2.31
CA LYS A 44 -13.86 -0.90 -3.64
C LYS A 44 -13.15 0.21 -4.43
N ALA A 45 -12.76 1.29 -3.77
CA ALA A 45 -12.21 2.49 -4.44
C ALA A 45 -10.69 2.44 -4.64
N SER A 46 -9.93 1.88 -3.70
CA SER A 46 -8.47 1.89 -3.73
C SER A 46 -7.84 1.31 -5.02
N PRO A 47 -8.39 0.30 -5.70
CA PRO A 47 -7.83 -0.19 -6.95
C PRO A 47 -7.92 0.78 -8.13
N SER A 48 -8.78 1.79 -8.02
CA SER A 48 -8.93 2.82 -9.06
C SER A 48 -7.98 4.00 -8.86
N VAL A 49 -7.26 4.07 -7.74
CA VAL A 49 -6.32 5.16 -7.41
C VAL A 49 -4.95 4.84 -8.01
N VAL A 50 -4.32 5.87 -8.58
CA VAL A 50 -3.00 5.78 -9.20
C VAL A 50 -2.01 6.76 -8.59
N HIS A 51 -0.75 6.38 -8.57
CA HIS A 51 0.35 7.26 -8.24
C HIS A 51 0.85 7.96 -9.51
N ILE A 52 1.08 9.27 -9.45
CA ILE A 52 1.51 10.07 -10.60
C ILE A 52 2.85 10.71 -10.27
N THR A 53 3.85 10.45 -11.10
CA THR A 53 5.17 11.06 -11.02
C THR A 53 5.39 11.96 -12.23
N ASN A 54 5.79 13.20 -11.97
CA ASN A 54 6.15 14.19 -12.96
C ASN A 54 7.67 14.31 -12.98
N SER A 55 8.31 14.12 -14.14
CA SER A 55 9.74 14.32 -14.32
C SER A 55 10.05 15.43 -15.33
N ARG A 56 11.22 16.06 -15.13
CA ARG A 56 11.81 16.99 -16.08
C ARG A 56 13.08 16.44 -16.68
N LEU A 57 13.35 16.87 -17.91
CA LEU A 57 14.61 16.60 -18.58
C LEU A 57 15.61 17.69 -18.17
N VAL A 58 16.64 17.31 -17.43
CA VAL A 58 17.73 18.18 -17.01
C VAL A 58 18.98 17.84 -17.83
N ARG A 59 19.69 18.86 -18.32
CA ARG A 59 20.99 18.71 -18.95
C ARG A 59 22.07 19.21 -17.99
N THR A 60 23.08 18.38 -17.72
CA THR A 60 24.20 18.73 -16.85
C THR A 60 25.37 19.22 -17.69
N PHE A 61 26.15 20.19 -17.20
CA PHE A 61 27.32 20.72 -17.92
C PHE A 61 28.37 19.66 -18.32
N TYR A 62 28.43 18.54 -17.60
CA TYR A 62 29.38 17.44 -17.83
C TYR A 62 28.82 16.29 -18.70
N SER A 63 27.53 16.32 -19.09
CA SER A 63 26.91 15.28 -19.92
C SER A 63 25.94 15.90 -20.91
N LEU A 64 26.17 15.65 -22.20
CA LEU A 64 25.30 16.12 -23.29
C LEU A 64 23.96 15.35 -23.34
N ASN A 65 23.85 14.24 -22.62
CA ASN A 65 22.64 13.42 -22.57
C ASN A 65 21.65 13.99 -21.55
N PRO A 66 20.39 14.30 -21.94
CA PRO A 66 19.34 14.68 -21.01
C PRO A 66 19.07 13.55 -20.00
N GLN A 67 19.01 13.89 -18.71
CA GLN A 67 18.60 12.98 -17.66
C GLN A 67 17.19 13.34 -17.17
N GLU A 68 16.35 12.33 -16.96
CA GLU A 68 15.06 12.51 -16.30
C GLU A 68 15.24 12.58 -14.80
N VAL A 69 14.76 13.68 -14.21
CA VAL A 69 14.77 13.90 -12.77
C VAL A 69 13.32 14.09 -12.30
N PRO A 70 12.84 13.31 -11.32
CA PRO A 70 11.53 13.54 -10.71
C PRO A 70 11.45 14.96 -10.15
N GLN A 71 10.41 15.69 -10.52
CA GLN A 71 10.17 17.04 -10.06
C GLN A 71 9.02 17.10 -9.05
N GLY A 72 8.05 16.20 -9.16
CA GLY A 72 6.91 16.16 -8.27
C GLY A 72 6.18 14.83 -8.34
N SER A 73 5.36 14.59 -7.33
CA SER A 73 4.46 13.44 -7.28
C SER A 73 3.07 13.87 -6.83
N GLY A 74 2.09 13.05 -7.15
CA GLY A 74 0.71 13.24 -6.75
C GLY A 74 -0.10 11.97 -6.94
N THR A 75 -1.41 12.12 -6.86
CA THR A 75 -2.36 11.03 -7.06
C THR A 75 -3.36 11.39 -8.16
N GLY A 76 -3.98 10.37 -8.70
CA GLY A 76 -5.15 10.50 -9.55
C GLY A 76 -6.01 9.25 -9.42
N PHE A 77 -7.05 9.18 -10.23
CA PHE A 77 -7.88 7.99 -10.32
C PHE A 77 -8.31 7.72 -11.75
N ILE A 78 -8.56 6.44 -12.04
CA ILE A 78 -9.03 5.96 -13.34
C ILE A 78 -10.48 6.41 -13.51
N TRP A 79 -10.75 7.15 -14.59
CA TRP A 79 -12.07 7.66 -14.94
C TRP A 79 -12.82 6.72 -15.90
N SER A 80 -12.09 6.09 -16.82
CA SER A 80 -12.64 5.20 -17.85
C SER A 80 -11.73 3.98 -18.08
N ALA A 81 -12.34 2.86 -18.48
CA ALA A 81 -11.64 1.65 -18.88
C ALA A 81 -10.73 1.85 -20.12
N GLU A 82 -10.92 2.94 -20.85
CA GLU A 82 -10.06 3.36 -21.98
C GLU A 82 -8.70 3.93 -21.52
N GLY A 83 -8.50 4.12 -20.21
CA GLY A 83 -7.24 4.59 -19.63
C GLY A 83 -7.19 6.09 -19.33
N PHE A 84 -8.34 6.78 -19.30
CA PHE A 84 -8.41 8.16 -18.86
C PHE A 84 -8.21 8.26 -17.34
N ILE A 85 -7.37 9.20 -16.92
CA ILE A 85 -7.05 9.45 -15.51
C ILE A 85 -7.34 10.92 -15.21
N VAL A 86 -7.97 11.16 -14.06
CA VAL A 86 -8.20 12.50 -13.54
C VAL A 86 -7.22 12.77 -12.40
N THR A 87 -6.58 13.93 -12.45
CA THR A 87 -5.70 14.45 -11.39
C THR A 87 -5.81 15.97 -11.33
N ASN A 88 -5.23 16.57 -10.30
CA ASN A 88 -5.14 18.02 -10.20
C ASN A 88 -4.15 18.57 -11.23
N TYR A 89 -4.48 19.73 -11.80
CA TYR A 89 -3.62 20.40 -12.78
C TYR A 89 -2.18 20.62 -12.27
N HIS A 90 -2.03 21.02 -11.00
CA HIS A 90 -0.71 21.29 -10.42
C HIS A 90 0.21 20.07 -10.33
N VAL A 91 -0.32 18.84 -10.41
CA VAL A 91 0.48 17.60 -10.37
C VAL A 91 1.23 17.42 -11.69
N VAL A 92 0.55 17.73 -12.80
CA VAL A 92 1.08 17.53 -14.16
C VAL A 92 1.62 18.81 -14.79
N GLN A 93 1.43 19.96 -14.13
CA GLN A 93 1.90 21.24 -14.65
C GLN A 93 3.42 21.20 -14.89
N GLN A 94 3.84 21.74 -16.04
CA GLN A 94 5.23 21.87 -16.45
C GLN A 94 6.03 20.55 -16.48
N ALA A 95 5.35 19.39 -16.51
CA ALA A 95 5.98 18.09 -16.70
C ALA A 95 6.58 17.98 -18.10
N ASN A 96 7.79 17.44 -18.23
CA ASN A 96 8.26 16.93 -19.53
C ASN A 96 7.72 15.53 -19.78
N ARG A 97 7.60 14.73 -18.71
CA ARG A 97 7.03 13.39 -18.76
C ARG A 97 6.17 13.14 -17.52
N VAL A 98 5.05 12.46 -17.73
CA VAL A 98 4.18 11.96 -16.67
C VAL A 98 4.21 10.45 -16.70
N THR A 99 4.52 9.85 -15.54
CA THR A 99 4.49 8.41 -15.34
C THR A 99 3.40 8.10 -14.33
N VAL A 100 2.51 7.18 -14.68
CA VAL A 100 1.43 6.70 -13.83
C VAL A 100 1.79 5.31 -13.36
N THR A 101 1.74 5.08 -12.05
CA THR A 101 1.96 3.78 -11.43
C THR A 101 0.65 3.28 -10.81
N MET A 102 0.21 2.12 -11.26
CA MET A 102 -1.01 1.45 -10.78
C MET A 102 -0.76 0.78 -9.42
N GLN A 103 -1.83 0.39 -8.71
CA GLN A 103 -1.72 -0.32 -7.42
C GLN A 103 -0.87 -1.60 -7.50
N ASN A 104 -0.87 -2.29 -8.63
CA ASN A 104 -0.07 -3.51 -8.86
C ASN A 104 1.41 -3.23 -9.16
N GLY A 105 1.86 -1.98 -9.10
CA GLY A 105 3.23 -1.56 -9.40
C GLY A 105 3.54 -1.35 -10.89
N THR A 106 2.60 -1.65 -11.79
CA THR A 106 2.81 -1.44 -13.23
C THR A 106 2.81 0.05 -13.55
N SER A 107 3.81 0.50 -14.33
CA SER A 107 3.96 1.90 -14.69
C SER A 107 3.74 2.14 -16.19
N TYR A 108 3.07 3.25 -16.51
CA TYR A 108 2.73 3.67 -17.87
C TYR A 108 3.10 5.12 -18.08
N HIS A 109 3.49 5.47 -19.30
CA HIS A 109 3.61 6.87 -19.70
C HIS A 109 2.23 7.44 -20.03
N ALA A 110 1.92 8.59 -19.45
CA ALA A 110 0.68 9.31 -19.70
C ALA A 110 0.94 10.60 -20.47
N ARG A 111 -0.08 11.03 -21.20
CA ARG A 111 -0.11 12.31 -21.91
C ARG A 111 -1.31 13.11 -21.41
N ALA A 112 -1.12 14.41 -21.20
CA ALA A 112 -2.22 15.32 -20.90
C ALA A 112 -3.15 15.42 -22.12
N VAL A 113 -4.47 15.26 -21.88
CA VAL A 113 -5.51 15.28 -22.91
C VAL A 113 -6.44 16.50 -22.81
N GLY A 114 -6.33 17.29 -21.73
CA GLY A 114 -7.14 18.47 -21.43
C GLY A 114 -6.46 19.34 -20.38
#